data_AF-A0A2G9NF31-F1
#
_entry.id   AF-A0A2G9NF31-F1
#
_cell.length_a   1.000
_cell.length_b   1.000
_cell.length_c   1.000
_cell.angle_alpha   90.00
_cell.angle_beta   90.00
_cell.angle_gamma   90.00
#
_symmetry.space_group_name_H-M   'P 1'
#
loop_
_entity.id
_entity.type
_entity.pdbx_description
1 polymer ?
#
loop_
_entity_poly.entity_id
_entity_poly.type
_entity_poly.pdbx_seq_one_letter_code
_entity_poly.pdbx_strand_id
1 'polypeptide(L)'
;MVNFSDNRYERFIGLLGYEREFLGDKQNGIYIPQKEIYVIKGQEVPTQQGHMLVLGLENDYHIQEHRSVEDTIKEAKDKNGIIVADHPFYRDGIGPALQTNNIFLDDLDAIEVFNAEAELTLPMGNFPKNANQKAKQFHEFYHIFYPPLGALTSSDGHSFYELGQNWTMLQDEIIRPQNFVEQIRNGIHKTNVYTQKKESPSIKGSLDHIIDLVLITKIA
;
A
#
# COMPACT_ATOMS: atom_id res chain seq x y z
N MET A 1 -6.10 -3.17 5.54
CA MET A 1 -6.17 -1.89 6.28
C MET A 1 -4.76 -1.50 6.63
N VAL A 2 -4.40 -0.27 6.29
CA VAL A 2 -3.04 0.24 6.38
C VAL A 2 -2.99 1.37 7.41
N ASN A 3 -1.92 1.42 8.17
CA ASN A 3 -1.63 2.45 9.17
C ASN A 3 -0.14 2.82 9.13
N PHE A 4 0.24 3.92 9.77
CA PHE A 4 1.62 4.09 10.26
C PHE A 4 1.82 3.19 11.49
N SER A 5 2.59 3.56 12.50
CA SER A 5 2.72 2.77 13.75
C SER A 5 1.54 2.90 14.73
N ASP A 6 0.29 2.90 14.24
CA ASP A 6 -0.91 2.95 15.08
C ASP A 6 -1.66 1.60 15.16
N ASN A 7 -2.60 1.51 16.11
CA ASN A 7 -3.32 0.27 16.42
C ASN A 7 -4.72 0.20 15.79
N ARG A 8 -4.95 0.84 14.64
CA ARG A 8 -6.28 0.82 13.97
C ARG A 8 -6.69 -0.61 13.61
N TYR A 9 -5.76 -1.44 13.14
CA TYR A 9 -6.03 -2.86 12.82
C TYR A 9 -6.47 -3.64 14.04
N GLU A 10 -5.68 -3.57 15.10
CA GLU A 10 -5.89 -4.25 16.37
C GLU A 10 -7.22 -3.81 17.01
N ARG A 11 -7.55 -2.51 16.92
CA ARG A 11 -8.85 -2.00 17.36
C ARG A 11 -9.99 -2.53 16.51
N PHE A 12 -9.84 -2.54 15.18
CA PHE A 12 -10.88 -2.97 14.25
C PHE A 12 -11.24 -4.45 14.41
N ILE A 13 -10.25 -5.32 14.64
CA ILE A 13 -10.49 -6.75 14.90
C ILE A 13 -11.18 -6.98 16.26
N GLY A 14 -11.00 -6.07 17.23
CA GLY A 14 -11.64 -6.13 18.55
C GLY A 14 -13.06 -5.57 18.63
N LEU A 15 -13.58 -4.93 17.57
CA LEU A 15 -14.92 -4.35 17.58
C LEU A 15 -16.01 -5.44 17.62
N LEU A 16 -17.07 -5.24 18.40
CA LEU A 16 -18.21 -6.15 18.44
C LEU A 16 -19.10 -6.01 17.17
N GLY A 17 -19.93 -7.02 16.89
CA GLY A 17 -21.03 -6.94 15.93
C GLY A 17 -20.90 -7.82 14.68
N TYR A 18 -19.69 -8.13 14.24
CA TYR A 18 -19.45 -9.08 13.14
C TYR A 18 -18.54 -10.22 13.60
N GLU A 19 -18.75 -11.40 13.02
CA GLU A 19 -17.81 -12.51 13.17
C GLU A 19 -16.53 -12.21 12.40
N ARG A 20 -15.40 -12.67 12.94
CA ARG A 20 -14.07 -12.48 12.36
C ARG A 20 -13.32 -13.79 12.44
N GLU A 21 -13.03 -14.34 11.27
CA GLU A 21 -12.18 -15.52 11.14
C GLU A 21 -10.75 -15.06 10.88
N PHE A 22 -9.79 -15.44 11.73
CA PHE A 22 -8.39 -15.10 11.51
C PHE A 22 -7.79 -15.87 10.34
N LEU A 23 -6.95 -15.20 9.57
CA LEU A 23 -6.28 -15.72 8.38
C LEU A 23 -4.76 -15.63 8.53
N GLY A 24 -4.06 -16.61 7.96
CA GLY A 24 -2.61 -16.69 8.06
C GLY A 24 -2.11 -17.26 9.39
N ASP A 25 -0.93 -17.87 9.37
CA ASP A 25 -0.32 -18.50 10.55
C ASP A 25 -0.06 -17.52 11.70
N LYS A 26 0.03 -16.22 11.38
CA LYS A 26 0.35 -15.14 12.32
C LYS A 26 -0.79 -14.13 12.47
N GLN A 27 -2.02 -14.56 12.16
CA GLN A 27 -3.21 -13.69 12.19
C GLN A 27 -3.01 -12.42 11.34
N ASN A 28 -2.43 -12.59 10.16
CA ASN A 28 -2.05 -11.52 9.24
C ASN A 28 -3.27 -10.81 8.61
N GLY A 29 -4.45 -11.40 8.75
CA GLY A 29 -5.70 -10.88 8.24
C GLY A 29 -6.91 -11.47 8.94
N ILE A 30 -8.07 -10.94 8.59
CA ILE A 30 -9.35 -11.51 8.99
C ILE A 30 -10.29 -11.62 7.78
N TYR A 31 -11.20 -12.58 7.85
CA TYR A 31 -12.35 -12.67 6.98
C TYR A 31 -13.62 -12.34 7.77
N ILE A 32 -14.52 -11.56 7.18
CA ILE A 32 -15.81 -11.16 7.75
C ILE A 32 -16.92 -11.83 6.92
N PRO A 33 -17.45 -12.99 7.34
CA PRO A 33 -18.41 -13.78 6.55
C PRO A 33 -19.67 -13.01 6.15
N GLN A 34 -20.20 -12.20 7.06
CA GLN A 34 -21.45 -11.47 6.86
C GLN A 34 -21.33 -10.36 5.80
N LYS A 35 -20.10 -9.99 5.42
CA LYS A 35 -19.81 -8.98 4.41
C LYS A 35 -19.04 -9.53 3.22
N GLU A 36 -18.60 -10.78 3.30
CA GLU A 36 -17.71 -11.40 2.31
C GLU A 36 -16.43 -10.57 2.06
N ILE A 37 -15.91 -9.95 3.13
CA ILE A 37 -14.73 -9.06 3.07
C ILE A 37 -13.53 -9.73 3.72
N TYR A 38 -12.42 -9.72 2.99
CA TYR A 38 -11.09 -10.00 3.50
C TYR A 38 -10.40 -8.70 3.91
N VAL A 39 -9.79 -8.67 5.09
CA VAL A 39 -8.99 -7.54 5.57
C VAL A 39 -7.61 -8.03 5.93
N ILE A 40 -6.62 -7.67 5.13
CA ILE A 40 -5.21 -7.90 5.42
C ILE A 40 -4.66 -6.75 6.27
N LYS A 41 -3.78 -7.05 7.24
CA LYS A 41 -3.02 -6.03 7.96
C LYS A 41 -1.94 -5.45 7.05
N GLY A 42 -1.71 -4.14 7.10
CA GLY A 42 -0.60 -3.51 6.40
C GLY A 42 -0.10 -2.28 7.12
N GLN A 43 1.05 -1.78 6.71
CA GLN A 43 1.67 -0.58 7.24
C GLN A 43 2.28 0.25 6.12
N GLU A 44 1.99 1.55 6.10
CA GLU A 44 2.79 2.54 5.38
C GLU A 44 3.94 2.91 6.30
N VAL A 45 5.17 2.60 5.90
CA VAL A 45 6.39 2.75 6.68
C VAL A 45 7.14 3.98 6.18
N PRO A 46 7.20 5.06 6.97
CA PRO A 46 8.06 6.19 6.65
C PRO A 46 9.51 5.75 6.79
N THR A 47 10.28 5.82 5.71
CA THR A 47 11.74 5.56 5.71
C THR A 47 12.50 6.89 5.59
N GLN A 48 13.83 6.83 5.62
CA GLN A 48 14.67 8.01 5.36
C GLN A 48 14.58 8.53 3.93
N GLN A 49 14.18 7.68 2.97
CA GLN A 49 14.11 8.02 1.54
C GLN A 49 12.68 8.20 1.02
N GLY A 50 11.68 7.94 1.85
CA GLY A 50 10.27 8.01 1.48
C GLY A 50 9.44 6.88 2.09
N HIS A 51 8.20 6.72 1.66
CA HIS A 51 7.25 5.76 2.20
C HIS A 51 7.31 4.44 1.44
N MET A 52 7.06 3.37 2.18
CA MET A 52 6.92 2.01 1.66
C MET A 52 5.68 1.38 2.22
N LEU A 53 4.96 0.61 1.42
CA LEU A 53 3.80 -0.13 1.88
C LEU A 53 4.20 -1.59 2.13
N VAL A 54 3.94 -2.09 3.33
CA VAL A 54 4.18 -3.49 3.71
C VAL A 54 2.86 -4.13 4.11
N LEU A 55 2.42 -5.16 3.39
CA LEU A 55 1.17 -5.89 3.67
C LEU A 55 1.45 -7.27 4.28
N GLY A 56 0.44 -7.83 4.96
CA GLY A 56 0.50 -9.18 5.52
C GLY A 56 1.37 -9.28 6.78
N LEU A 57 1.57 -8.19 7.52
CA LEU A 57 2.30 -8.22 8.79
C LEU A 57 1.56 -9.04 9.85
N GLU A 58 2.33 -9.56 10.81
CA GLU A 58 1.82 -10.25 12.00
C GLU A 58 0.95 -9.32 12.86
N ASN A 59 -0.07 -9.87 13.52
CA ASN A 59 -0.87 -9.09 14.47
C ASN A 59 0.02 -8.47 15.57
N ASP A 60 -0.30 -7.26 16.02
CA ASP A 60 0.48 -6.50 17.02
C ASP A 60 1.96 -6.21 16.67
N TYR A 61 2.39 -6.45 15.42
CA TYR A 61 3.71 -6.09 14.92
C TYR A 61 3.67 -4.89 13.95
N HIS A 62 4.64 -3.99 14.08
CA HIS A 62 4.91 -2.91 13.14
C HIS A 62 6.39 -2.92 12.76
N ILE A 63 6.67 -2.70 11.48
CA ILE A 63 8.02 -2.44 10.96
C ILE A 63 8.52 -1.12 11.55
N GLN A 64 9.80 -1.09 11.93
CA GLN A 64 10.40 0.11 12.51
C GLN A 64 10.49 1.27 11.50
N GLU A 65 9.95 2.43 11.88
CA GLU A 65 9.95 3.65 11.07
C GLU A 65 11.32 4.37 11.08
N HIS A 66 11.52 5.25 10.10
CA HIS A 66 12.66 6.14 9.90
C HIS A 66 14.03 5.44 9.75
N ARG A 67 14.01 4.15 9.41
CA ARG A 67 15.19 3.40 8.94
C ARG A 67 15.44 3.67 7.45
N SER A 68 16.58 3.20 6.95
CA SER A 68 16.85 3.24 5.51
C SER A 68 15.88 2.30 4.76
N VAL A 69 15.60 2.58 3.48
CA VAL A 69 14.84 1.66 2.61
C VAL A 69 15.43 0.25 2.63
N GLU A 70 16.76 0.12 2.60
CA GLU A 70 17.45 -1.19 2.64
C GLU A 70 17.12 -1.97 3.93
N ASP A 71 17.23 -1.29 5.08
CA ASP A 71 16.92 -1.86 6.38
C ASP A 71 15.43 -2.25 6.49
N THR A 72 14.55 -1.40 5.98
CA THR A 72 13.10 -1.62 5.97
C THR A 72 12.74 -2.81 5.08
N ILE A 73 13.34 -2.93 3.89
CA ILE A 73 13.18 -4.10 3.01
C ILE A 73 13.62 -5.36 3.73
N LYS A 74 14.80 -5.34 4.35
CA LYS A 74 15.33 -6.50 5.08
C LYS A 74 14.38 -6.94 6.20
N GLU A 75 13.90 -5.99 7.01
CA GLU A 75 12.97 -6.29 8.09
C GLU A 75 11.63 -6.83 7.57
N ALA A 76 11.09 -6.23 6.50
CA ALA A 76 9.85 -6.71 5.89
C ALA A 76 10.00 -8.13 5.33
N LYS A 77 11.14 -8.46 4.72
CA LYS A 77 11.47 -9.82 4.26
C LYS A 77 11.55 -10.82 5.42
N ASP A 78 12.25 -10.46 6.49
CA ASP A 78 12.36 -11.30 7.69
C ASP A 78 10.98 -11.58 8.32
N LYS A 79 10.01 -10.71 8.09
CA LYS A 79 8.62 -10.85 8.54
C LYS A 79 7.68 -11.47 7.51
N ASN A 80 8.19 -11.90 6.35
CA ASN A 80 7.40 -12.41 5.23
C ASN A 80 6.31 -11.42 4.79
N GLY A 81 6.57 -10.12 4.90
CA GLY A 81 5.68 -9.07 4.41
C GLY A 81 5.66 -9.04 2.88
N ILE A 82 4.59 -8.46 2.32
CA ILE A 82 4.50 -8.13 0.91
C ILE A 82 4.98 -6.69 0.76
N ILE A 83 6.02 -6.46 -0.05
CA ILE A 83 6.74 -5.20 -0.10
C ILE A 83 6.36 -4.43 -1.36
N VAL A 84 5.79 -3.24 -1.18
CA VAL A 84 5.26 -2.40 -2.26
C VAL A 84 5.93 -1.03 -2.21
N ALA A 85 6.42 -0.57 -3.36
CA ALA A 85 6.82 0.82 -3.52
C ALA A 85 5.56 1.70 -3.59
N ASP A 86 5.28 2.39 -2.49
CA ASP A 86 4.11 3.25 -2.31
C ASP A 86 4.32 4.59 -3.03
N HIS A 87 3.33 5.01 -3.83
CA HIS A 87 3.32 6.25 -4.61
C HIS A 87 4.72 6.78 -5.00
N PRO A 88 5.56 5.98 -5.68
CA PRO A 88 7.02 6.12 -5.65
C PRO A 88 7.54 7.46 -6.22
N PHE A 89 6.78 8.10 -7.09
CA PHE A 89 7.16 9.38 -7.72
C PHE A 89 6.31 10.56 -7.24
N TYR A 90 5.54 10.37 -6.17
CA TYR A 90 4.80 11.42 -5.49
C TYR A 90 5.56 11.93 -4.26
N ARG A 91 4.93 12.78 -3.45
CA ARG A 91 5.55 13.35 -2.26
C ARG A 91 5.96 12.23 -1.31
N ASP A 92 7.17 12.33 -0.78
CA ASP A 92 7.72 11.33 0.13
C ASP A 92 7.78 9.91 -0.50
N GLY A 93 7.76 9.76 -1.83
CA GLY A 93 7.91 8.46 -2.50
C GLY A 93 9.37 8.01 -2.68
N ILE A 94 9.60 6.69 -2.67
CA ILE A 94 10.97 6.11 -2.74
C ILE A 94 11.55 5.98 -4.17
N GLY A 95 10.87 6.47 -5.19
CA GLY A 95 11.26 6.35 -6.60
C GLY A 95 12.68 6.82 -6.92
N PRO A 96 13.16 7.98 -6.41
CA PRO A 96 14.56 8.39 -6.59
C PRO A 96 15.58 7.41 -6.01
N ALA A 97 15.26 6.77 -4.88
CA ALA A 97 16.12 5.76 -4.27
C ALA A 97 16.18 4.49 -5.14
N LEU A 98 15.02 4.05 -5.67
CA LEU A 98 14.94 2.90 -6.60
C LEU A 98 15.67 3.16 -7.92
N GLN A 99 15.64 4.40 -8.43
CA GLN A 99 16.39 4.78 -9.63
C GLN A 99 17.90 4.79 -9.41
N THR A 100 18.34 5.19 -8.22
CA THR A 100 19.77 5.25 -7.87
C THR A 100 20.33 3.87 -7.56
N ASN A 101 19.53 3.01 -6.93
CA ASN A 101 19.92 1.65 -6.56
C ASN A 101 18.82 0.65 -6.93
N ASN A 102 18.89 0.15 -8.16
CA ASN A 102 17.88 -0.75 -8.72
C ASN A 102 17.90 -2.16 -8.11
N ILE A 103 18.92 -2.53 -7.32
CA ILE A 103 18.96 -3.82 -6.61
C ILE A 103 17.79 -3.98 -5.62
N PHE A 104 17.21 -2.87 -5.14
CA PHE A 104 16.03 -2.92 -4.28
C PHE A 104 14.82 -3.53 -5.00
N LEU A 105 14.78 -3.49 -6.34
CA LEU A 105 13.69 -4.07 -7.13
C LEU A 105 13.66 -5.61 -7.07
N ASP A 106 14.78 -6.27 -6.75
CA ASP A 106 14.82 -7.74 -6.58
C ASP A 106 13.95 -8.21 -5.40
N ASP A 107 13.71 -7.30 -4.45
CA ASP A 107 13.04 -7.58 -3.20
C ASP A 107 11.63 -6.98 -3.11
N LEU A 108 11.19 -6.25 -4.13
CA LEU A 108 9.85 -5.69 -4.19
C LEU A 108 8.86 -6.67 -4.84
N ASP A 109 7.69 -6.80 -4.25
CA ASP A 109 6.58 -7.58 -4.81
C ASP A 109 5.76 -6.76 -5.80
N ALA A 110 5.67 -5.44 -5.62
CA ALA A 110 4.95 -4.57 -6.53
C ALA A 110 5.35 -3.09 -6.47
N ILE A 111 4.88 -2.36 -7.46
CA ILE A 111 4.90 -0.89 -7.52
C ILE A 111 3.47 -0.38 -7.55
N GLU A 112 3.16 0.63 -6.73
CA GLU A 112 1.95 1.40 -6.90
C GLU A 112 2.07 2.31 -8.14
N VAL A 113 1.42 1.90 -9.23
CA VAL A 113 1.46 2.60 -10.52
C VAL A 113 0.37 3.67 -10.63
N PHE A 114 -0.63 3.62 -9.74
CA PHE A 114 -1.65 4.65 -9.65
C PHE A 114 -2.11 4.83 -8.20
N ASN A 115 -1.89 6.04 -7.69
CA ASN A 115 -2.41 6.52 -6.40
C ASN A 115 -3.38 7.68 -6.67
N ALA A 116 -4.58 7.63 -6.09
CA ALA A 116 -5.61 8.63 -6.36
C ALA A 116 -5.31 10.00 -5.75
N GLU A 117 -4.61 10.07 -4.62
CA GLU A 117 -4.14 11.32 -4.02
C GLU A 117 -2.96 11.92 -4.79
N ALA A 118 -2.14 11.08 -5.43
CA ALA A 118 -1.03 11.54 -6.28
C ALA A 118 -1.48 12.30 -7.54
N GLU A 119 -2.76 12.21 -7.92
CA GLU A 119 -3.37 13.07 -8.96
C GLU A 119 -3.68 14.49 -8.47
N LEU A 120 -3.74 14.71 -7.14
CA LEU A 120 -4.11 16.00 -6.59
C LEU A 120 -2.93 16.98 -6.60
N THR A 121 -2.75 17.69 -7.72
CA THR A 121 -1.86 18.85 -7.78
C THR A 121 -2.59 20.10 -7.30
N LEU A 122 -2.32 20.56 -6.07
CA LEU A 122 -2.76 21.90 -5.66
C LEU A 122 -1.91 22.99 -6.34
N PRO A 123 -2.48 24.16 -6.67
CA PRO A 123 -1.73 25.29 -7.25
C PRO A 123 -0.76 25.95 -6.25
N MET A 124 -0.78 25.55 -4.97
CA MET A 124 0.14 26.03 -3.93
C MET A 124 0.87 24.83 -3.31
N GLY A 125 2.19 24.75 -3.52
CA GLY A 125 3.05 23.69 -3.01
C GLY A 125 3.91 23.01 -4.08
N ASN A 126 4.95 22.30 -3.66
CA ASN A 126 5.84 21.53 -4.55
C ASN A 126 5.26 20.12 -4.82
N PHE A 127 4.10 20.04 -5.48
CA PHE A 127 3.49 18.76 -5.83
C PHE A 127 4.09 18.18 -7.11
N PRO A 128 4.63 16.94 -7.09
CA PRO A 128 5.15 16.30 -8.28
C PRO A 128 4.07 16.14 -9.35
N LYS A 129 4.33 16.66 -10.55
CA LYS A 129 3.43 16.43 -11.69
C LYS A 129 3.67 15.06 -12.30
N ASN A 130 2.60 14.43 -12.76
CA ASN A 130 2.60 13.17 -13.50
C ASN A 130 3.24 12.00 -12.71
N ALA A 131 3.08 11.99 -11.37
CA ALA A 131 3.64 10.93 -10.51
C ALA A 131 3.17 9.53 -10.94
N ASN A 132 1.87 9.35 -11.18
CA ASN A 132 1.31 8.08 -11.67
C ASN A 132 1.87 7.68 -13.04
N GLN A 133 2.01 8.64 -13.96
CA GLN A 133 2.60 8.36 -15.27
C GLN A 133 4.06 7.87 -15.14
N LYS A 134 4.85 8.50 -14.26
CA LYS A 134 6.23 8.07 -13.98
C LYS A 134 6.26 6.67 -13.36
N ALA A 135 5.35 6.38 -12.44
CA ALA A 135 5.25 5.07 -11.80
C ALA A 135 4.90 3.97 -12.81
N LYS A 136 3.93 4.22 -13.70
CA LYS A 136 3.60 3.33 -14.83
C LYS A 136 4.81 3.07 -15.73
N GLN A 137 5.47 4.12 -16.20
CA GLN A 137 6.65 4.01 -17.07
C GLN A 137 7.81 3.26 -16.40
N PHE A 138 8.03 3.53 -15.11
CA PHE A 138 9.07 2.85 -14.34
C PHE A 138 8.75 1.35 -14.19
N HIS A 139 7.52 0.99 -13.86
CA HIS A 139 7.08 -0.41 -13.82
C HIS A 139 7.22 -1.10 -15.17
N GLU A 140 6.69 -0.50 -16.26
CA GLU A 140 6.78 -1.05 -17.62
C GLU A 140 8.24 -1.27 -18.05
N PHE A 141 9.16 -0.40 -17.64
CA PHE A 141 10.57 -0.58 -17.93
C PHE A 141 11.21 -1.72 -17.12
N TYR A 142 10.93 -1.79 -15.81
CA TYR A 142 11.66 -2.71 -14.92
C TYR A 142 11.05 -4.10 -14.78
N HIS A 143 9.74 -4.28 -14.95
CA HIS A 143 9.08 -5.58 -14.75
C HIS A 143 9.59 -6.71 -15.66
N ILE A 144 10.30 -6.39 -16.75
CA ILE A 144 10.92 -7.39 -17.65
C ILE A 144 12.29 -7.88 -17.18
N PHE A 145 12.94 -7.16 -16.26
CA PHE A 145 14.31 -7.43 -15.82
C PHE A 145 14.41 -8.04 -14.43
N TYR A 146 13.36 -7.89 -13.62
CA TYR A 146 13.34 -8.28 -12.22
C TYR A 146 12.37 -9.46 -11.99
N PRO A 147 12.44 -10.14 -10.83
CA PRO A 147 11.44 -11.13 -10.39
C PRO A 147 10.01 -10.58 -10.51
N PRO A 148 8.94 -11.41 -10.40
CA PRO A 148 7.60 -10.96 -10.74
C PRO A 148 7.18 -9.72 -9.93
N LEU A 149 7.21 -8.58 -10.61
CA LEU A 149 6.97 -7.26 -10.05
C LEU A 149 5.55 -6.84 -10.43
N GLY A 150 4.64 -6.92 -9.47
CA GLY A 150 3.24 -6.53 -9.65
C GLY A 150 3.07 -5.03 -9.89
N ALA A 151 1.91 -4.66 -10.42
CA ALA A 151 1.47 -3.27 -10.52
C ALA A 151 0.17 -3.08 -9.74
N LEU A 152 0.18 -2.13 -8.79
CA LEU A 152 -0.97 -1.86 -7.92
C LEU A 152 -1.58 -0.48 -8.17
N THR A 153 -2.87 -0.40 -7.91
CA THR A 153 -3.69 0.80 -7.94
C THR A 153 -4.39 0.87 -6.60
N SER A 154 -4.20 1.96 -5.87
CA SER A 154 -4.90 2.19 -4.62
C SER A 154 -5.57 3.56 -4.60
N SER A 155 -6.53 3.69 -3.68
CA SER A 155 -7.19 4.96 -3.45
C SER A 155 -6.41 5.88 -2.53
N ASP A 156 -5.51 5.34 -1.70
CA ASP A 156 -4.89 6.04 -0.57
C ASP A 156 -5.92 6.87 0.22
N GLY A 157 -6.98 6.17 0.63
CA GLY A 157 -8.21 6.82 1.07
C GLY A 157 -8.11 7.32 2.51
N HIS A 158 -8.16 8.63 2.70
CA HIS A 158 -8.22 9.29 4.00
C HIS A 158 -9.67 9.59 4.43
N SER A 159 -10.63 9.42 3.53
CA SER A 159 -12.06 9.63 3.76
C SER A 159 -12.91 8.41 3.41
N PHE A 160 -14.10 8.32 4.01
CA PHE A 160 -15.05 7.25 3.70
C PHE A 160 -15.43 7.20 2.22
N TYR A 161 -15.47 8.36 1.55
CA TYR A 161 -15.86 8.46 0.15
C TYR A 161 -14.81 7.88 -0.81
N GLU A 162 -13.57 7.71 -0.37
CA GLU A 162 -12.46 7.17 -1.18
C GLU A 162 -12.41 5.65 -1.21
N LEU A 163 -13.05 5.00 -0.25
CA LEU A 163 -13.10 3.55 -0.17
C LEU A 163 -13.71 2.97 -1.44
N GLY A 164 -12.91 2.16 -2.15
CA GLY A 164 -13.32 1.53 -3.40
C GLY A 164 -13.42 2.49 -4.58
N GLN A 165 -12.82 3.68 -4.54
CA GLN A 165 -12.71 4.53 -5.74
C GLN A 165 -11.69 4.02 -6.74
N ASN A 166 -10.57 3.47 -6.26
CA ASN A 166 -9.47 2.95 -7.08
C ASN A 166 -8.99 1.64 -6.46
N TRP A 167 -8.81 0.60 -7.27
CA TRP A 167 -8.43 -0.72 -6.78
C TRP A 167 -7.78 -1.58 -7.87
N THR A 168 -6.99 -2.56 -7.44
CA THR A 168 -6.46 -3.64 -8.27
C THR A 168 -7.36 -4.87 -8.17
N MET A 169 -7.63 -5.51 -9.31
CA MET A 169 -8.33 -6.79 -9.34
C MET A 169 -7.31 -7.93 -9.30
N LEU A 170 -7.33 -8.77 -8.27
CA LEU A 170 -6.59 -10.02 -8.27
C LEU A 170 -7.37 -11.07 -9.08
N GLN A 171 -6.67 -11.84 -9.91
CA GLN A 171 -7.31 -12.86 -10.77
C GLN A 171 -7.62 -14.15 -10.03
N ASP A 172 -6.85 -14.45 -8.98
CA ASP A 172 -7.00 -15.67 -8.20
C ASP A 172 -8.07 -15.49 -7.13
N GLU A 173 -8.86 -16.54 -6.90
CA GLU A 173 -9.75 -16.60 -5.76
C GLU A 173 -8.94 -16.81 -4.48
N ILE A 174 -9.20 -15.97 -3.48
CA ILE A 174 -8.63 -16.13 -2.15
C ILE A 174 -9.44 -17.20 -1.43
N ILE A 175 -8.82 -18.37 -1.26
CA ILE A 175 -9.35 -19.40 -0.38
C ILE A 175 -9.10 -18.94 1.07
N ARG A 176 -9.66 -19.56 2.11
CA ARG A 176 -9.37 -19.23 3.53
C ARG A 176 -8.27 -20.12 4.15
N PRO A 177 -7.00 -20.05 3.72
CA PRO A 177 -5.95 -20.96 4.17
C PRO A 177 -5.08 -20.38 5.30
N GLN A 178 -4.18 -21.22 5.78
CA GLN A 178 -2.99 -20.84 6.53
C GLN A 178 -1.98 -20.03 5.69
N ASN A 179 -1.92 -20.24 4.36
CA ASN A 179 -1.00 -19.52 3.46
C ASN A 179 -1.56 -18.19 2.89
N PHE A 180 -2.41 -17.49 3.64
CA PHE A 180 -3.15 -16.31 3.17
C PHE A 180 -2.25 -15.23 2.55
N VAL A 181 -1.17 -14.84 3.23
CA VAL A 181 -0.23 -13.81 2.74
C VAL A 181 0.40 -14.23 1.41
N GLU A 182 0.77 -15.50 1.28
CA GLU A 182 1.38 -16.04 0.06
C GLU A 182 0.39 -16.07 -1.12
N GLN A 183 -0.89 -16.34 -0.88
CA GLN A 183 -1.91 -16.25 -1.94
C GLN A 183 -2.07 -14.81 -2.44
N ILE A 184 -2.08 -13.83 -1.51
CA ILE A 184 -2.15 -12.41 -1.88
C ILE A 184 -0.90 -12.01 -2.67
N ARG A 185 0.30 -12.38 -2.20
CA ARG A 185 1.58 -12.11 -2.88
C ARG A 185 1.56 -12.65 -4.32
N ASN A 186 1.22 -13.92 -4.50
CA ASN A 186 1.14 -14.54 -5.83
C ASN A 186 0.08 -13.88 -6.73
N GLY A 187 -1.06 -13.46 -6.15
CA GLY A 187 -2.07 -12.71 -6.87
C GLY A 187 -1.54 -11.35 -7.35
N ILE A 188 -0.79 -10.64 -6.49
CA ILE A 188 -0.15 -9.36 -6.80
C ILE A 188 0.91 -9.51 -7.88
N HIS A 189 1.75 -10.54 -7.82
CA HIS A 189 2.77 -10.85 -8.84
C HIS A 189 2.19 -11.04 -10.26
N LYS A 190 0.91 -11.39 -10.38
CA LYS A 190 0.21 -11.55 -11.67
C LYS A 190 -0.40 -10.25 -12.19
N THR A 191 -0.37 -9.17 -11.42
CA THR A 191 -0.95 -7.88 -11.85
C THR A 191 0.02 -7.12 -12.73
N ASN A 192 -0.53 -6.29 -13.60
CA ASN A 192 0.20 -5.39 -14.49
C ASN A 192 -0.55 -4.07 -14.64
N VAL A 193 0.02 -3.13 -15.40
CA VAL A 193 -0.56 -1.80 -15.60
C VAL A 193 -1.98 -1.81 -16.20
N TYR A 194 -2.47 -2.91 -16.77
CA TYR A 194 -3.82 -3.07 -17.31
C TYR A 194 -4.79 -3.78 -16.36
N THR A 195 -4.33 -4.25 -15.20
CA THR A 195 -5.16 -4.95 -14.20
C THR A 195 -6.02 -3.98 -13.37
N GLN A 196 -5.92 -2.69 -13.65
CA GLN A 196 -6.60 -1.59 -12.98
C GLN A 196 -8.06 -1.50 -13.45
N LYS A 197 -9.00 -1.36 -12.51
CA LYS A 197 -10.43 -1.30 -12.86
C LYS A 197 -11.05 0.09 -12.73
N LYS A 198 -10.40 1.00 -12.00
CA LYS A 198 -10.85 2.39 -11.89
C LYS A 198 -9.68 3.30 -11.52
N GLU A 199 -9.49 4.33 -12.34
CA GLU A 199 -8.54 5.43 -12.17
C GLU A 199 -9.39 6.72 -12.16
N SER A 200 -9.93 7.08 -11.01
CA SER A 200 -10.72 8.30 -10.82
C SER A 200 -10.06 9.14 -9.73
N PRO A 201 -9.68 10.40 -10.03
CA PRO A 201 -9.14 11.31 -9.00
C PRO A 201 -10.17 11.55 -7.89
N SER A 202 -9.76 11.46 -6.62
CA SER A 202 -10.63 11.79 -5.49
C SER A 202 -10.47 13.27 -5.10
N ILE A 203 -11.07 14.18 -5.86
CA ILE A 203 -10.95 15.62 -5.56
C ILE A 203 -11.52 15.96 -4.18
N LYS A 204 -12.61 15.29 -3.76
CA LYS A 204 -13.29 15.61 -2.49
C LYS A 204 -12.57 15.06 -1.26
N GLY A 205 -12.12 13.81 -1.28
CA GLY A 205 -11.49 13.22 -0.10
C GLY A 205 -10.07 13.75 0.14
N SER A 206 -9.31 14.04 -0.92
CA SER A 206 -8.01 14.71 -0.78
C SER A 206 -8.17 16.15 -0.24
N LEU A 207 -9.25 16.87 -0.59
CA LEU A 207 -9.56 18.17 0.02
C LEU A 207 -9.87 18.06 1.52
N ASP A 208 -10.64 17.04 1.93
CA ASP A 208 -10.91 16.77 3.34
C ASP A 208 -9.61 16.41 4.10
N HIS A 209 -8.74 15.58 3.51
CA HIS A 209 -7.45 15.22 4.10
C HIS A 209 -6.53 16.43 4.31
N ILE A 210 -6.48 17.35 3.34
CA ILE A 210 -5.72 18.61 3.46
C ILE A 210 -6.28 19.48 4.59
N ILE A 211 -7.61 19.56 4.73
CA ILE A 211 -8.25 20.30 5.82
C ILE A 211 -7.84 19.72 7.18
N ASP A 212 -7.84 18.39 7.30
CA ASP A 212 -7.39 17.70 8.51
C ASP A 212 -5.90 17.97 8.81
N LEU A 213 -5.01 17.88 7.82
CA LEU A 213 -3.59 18.21 7.97
C LEU A 213 -3.35 19.66 8.43
N VAL A 214 -4.09 20.62 7.86
CA VAL A 214 -3.99 22.06 8.22
C VAL A 214 -4.57 22.35 9.60
N LEU A 215 -5.62 21.63 10.02
CA LEU A 215 -6.20 21.76 11.36
C LEU A 215 -5.29 21.14 12.43
N ILE A 216 -4.70 19.98 12.15
CA ILE A 216 -3.77 19.29 13.07
C ILE A 216 -2.51 20.13 13.29
N THR A 217 -1.96 20.73 12.24
CA THR A 217 -0.77 21.62 12.33
C THR A 217 -1.02 22.96 13.01
N LYS A 218 -2.27 23.36 13.24
CA LYS A 218 -2.61 24.58 14.01
C LYS A 218 -2.88 24.32 15.49
N ILE A 219 -2.91 23.06 15.92
CA ILE A 219 -3.18 22.63 17.29
C ILE A 219 -1.91 22.07 17.97
N ALA A 220 -0.83 21.87 17.22
CA ALA A 220 0.52 21.57 17.72
C ALA A 220 1.37 22.84 17.83
#